data_AF-A0A7V1STH6-F1
#
_entry.id   AF-A0A7V1STH6-F1
#
_cell.length_a   1.000
_cell.length_b   1.000
_cell.length_c   1.000
_cell.angle_alpha   90.00
_cell.angle_beta   90.00
_cell.angle_gamma   90.00
#
_symmetry.space_group_name_H-M   'P 1'
#
loop_
_entity.id
_entity.type
_entity.pdbx_description
1 polymer ?
#
loop_
_entity_poly.entity_id
_entity_poly.type
_entity_poly.pdbx_seq_one_letter_code
_entity_poly.pdbx_strand_id
1 'polypeptide(L)'
;MKPLVLLLILFSAQFCNVKNKAMHTQEPTTPTINVKTTGAVGDGRHDDTRAIQNALSSLSKTGGTLFFPAGSYCSSTIVVPSKQNISIKISGVKGRSVIKRIGGDVALFFCETPGSTIYFSGLTLNGNASSAPTSWKRAAKGAIAIDNEVNAIYVYNAERLEVVDCTIRDFHGTGIAAFSTSTLIANNNIISDVEHSGINGHRVNVMQSSNNRISHTGYVQEQYRLNGRVYKSSIEHPVTQFGDGIEAECNKLTANNNVIINAGRCGITHDLGKDLQYNTRSAIIQGNTITYNDNSVINNNPPAGIWCEQSGDVDVEKNIVNIKNSASAIISGIRFYDVDGEIICNNNQINATITSRQLTAGISLLEPSSTFGQINGNVINGNFKSGVVLSYEKAGSAISKLSLMQNQISSTKNSTAFDFAVKNTNNLPGQINLQNNRMTGALIKPLNILVYGGQPKQAKASTLKSTNNMLNGKLVNSIMPQKLGILSEIHE
;
A
#
# COMPACT_ATOMS: atom_id res chain seq x y z
N MET A 1 19.12 32.69 61.68
CA MET A 1 18.45 31.45 61.25
C MET A 1 16.95 31.63 61.43
N LYS A 2 16.19 31.74 60.35
CA LYS A 2 14.73 31.53 60.32
C LYS A 2 14.24 31.55 58.86
N PRO A 3 13.38 30.61 58.45
CA PRO A 3 12.75 30.58 57.13
C PRO A 3 11.41 31.34 57.13
N LEU A 4 10.78 31.34 55.94
CA LEU A 4 9.36 31.58 55.64
C LEU A 4 8.89 33.03 55.50
N VAL A 5 8.40 33.40 54.31
CA VAL A 5 7.13 34.12 54.15
C VAL A 5 6.42 33.64 52.88
N LEU A 6 5.29 32.97 53.11
CA LEU A 6 4.15 32.76 52.21
C LEU A 6 3.40 34.09 52.10
N LEU A 7 3.05 34.56 50.88
CA LEU A 7 2.09 35.67 50.75
C LEU A 7 0.91 35.25 49.87
N LEU A 8 -0.23 35.05 50.54
CA LEU A 8 -1.56 34.88 49.98
C LEU A 8 -1.97 36.14 49.20
N ILE A 9 -2.56 35.90 48.03
CA ILE A 9 -3.30 36.90 47.25
C ILE A 9 -4.72 36.95 47.79
N LEU A 10 -5.19 38.13 48.20
CA LEU A 10 -6.61 38.40 48.44
C LEU A 10 -7.07 39.55 47.53
N PHE A 11 -8.10 39.25 46.76
CA PHE A 11 -8.80 40.09 45.80
C PHE A 11 -9.49 41.30 46.45
N SER A 12 -9.51 42.42 45.74
CA SER A 12 -10.66 43.34 45.77
C SER A 12 -10.95 43.84 44.36
N ALA A 13 -12.10 43.42 43.84
CA ALA A 13 -12.63 43.79 42.54
C ALA A 13 -13.12 45.25 42.55
N GLN A 14 -12.79 46.00 41.51
CA GLN A 14 -13.57 47.16 41.07
C GLN A 14 -14.01 46.92 39.63
N PHE A 15 -15.32 46.77 39.47
CA PHE A 15 -16.00 46.65 38.19
C PHE A 15 -15.97 48.00 37.46
N CYS A 16 -15.26 48.08 36.34
CA CYS A 16 -15.50 49.10 35.33
C CYS A 16 -16.44 48.51 34.27
N ASN A 17 -17.62 49.10 34.16
CA ASN A 17 -18.71 48.65 33.31
C ASN A 17 -18.47 49.10 31.87
N VAL A 18 -17.60 48.41 31.14
CA VAL A 18 -17.51 48.53 29.69
C VAL A 18 -18.50 47.53 29.10
N LYS A 19 -19.55 48.04 28.44
CA LYS A 19 -20.45 47.24 27.61
C LYS A 19 -19.64 46.59 26.49
N ASN A 20 -19.10 45.40 26.73
CA ASN A 20 -18.59 44.54 25.67
C ASN A 20 -19.77 44.11 24.82
N LYS A 21 -19.96 44.78 23.68
CA LYS A 21 -20.70 44.21 22.56
C LYS A 21 -19.96 42.91 22.25
N ALA A 22 -20.58 41.76 22.57
CA ALA A 22 -20.04 40.46 22.21
C ALA A 22 -19.90 40.43 20.68
N MET A 23 -18.70 40.71 20.19
CA MET A 23 -18.33 40.46 18.82
C MET A 23 -18.18 38.94 18.77
N HIS A 24 -19.30 38.28 18.46
CA HIS A 24 -19.29 36.90 18.00
C HIS A 24 -18.37 36.89 16.78
N THR A 25 -17.11 36.50 16.96
CA THR A 25 -16.25 36.09 15.86
C THR A 25 -16.88 34.81 15.34
N GLN A 26 -17.90 34.96 14.49
CA GLN A 26 -18.28 33.88 13.60
C GLN A 26 -17.01 33.55 12.84
N GLU A 27 -16.44 32.37 13.11
CA GLU A 27 -15.55 31.71 12.16
C GLU A 27 -16.15 31.94 10.77
N PRO A 28 -15.40 32.49 9.79
CA PRO A 28 -15.96 32.77 8.49
C PRO A 28 -16.64 31.51 7.99
N THR A 29 -17.96 31.55 7.85
CA THR A 29 -18.74 30.39 7.42
C THR A 29 -18.28 30.05 6.02
N THR A 30 -17.47 29.01 5.88
CA THR A 30 -17.04 28.56 4.56
C THR A 30 -18.28 28.25 3.72
N PRO A 31 -18.39 28.82 2.51
CA PRO A 31 -19.62 28.71 1.74
C PRO A 31 -19.90 27.25 1.39
N THR A 32 -21.16 26.85 1.49
CA THR A 32 -21.62 25.52 1.06
C THR A 32 -22.57 25.69 -0.12
N ILE A 33 -22.25 25.07 -1.24
CA ILE A 33 -23.04 25.13 -2.47
C ILE A 33 -23.59 23.75 -2.76
N ASN A 34 -24.92 23.66 -2.75
CA ASN A 34 -25.64 22.44 -3.11
C ASN A 34 -25.73 22.34 -4.64
N VAL A 35 -25.30 21.23 -5.23
CA VAL A 35 -25.34 21.06 -6.70
C VAL A 35 -26.74 21.22 -7.31
N LYS A 36 -27.81 20.96 -6.54
CA LYS A 36 -29.19 21.15 -7.01
C LYS A 36 -29.56 22.63 -7.15
N THR A 37 -28.95 23.53 -6.37
CA THR A 37 -29.20 24.97 -6.50
C THR A 37 -28.54 25.57 -7.74
N THR A 38 -27.64 24.83 -8.39
CA THR A 38 -27.01 25.21 -9.66
C THR A 38 -27.56 24.42 -10.86
N GLY A 39 -28.65 23.68 -10.65
CA GLY A 39 -29.42 23.02 -11.72
C GLY A 39 -29.13 21.53 -11.91
N ALA A 40 -28.39 20.88 -11.01
CA ALA A 40 -28.22 19.42 -11.08
C ALA A 40 -29.54 18.73 -10.69
N VAL A 41 -29.96 17.76 -11.49
CA VAL A 41 -31.20 17.00 -11.30
C VAL A 41 -30.97 15.84 -10.34
N GLY A 42 -29.93 15.04 -10.58
CA GLY A 42 -29.59 13.90 -9.73
C GLY A 42 -30.55 12.71 -9.84
N ASP A 43 -31.08 12.42 -11.04
CA ASP A 43 -32.00 11.31 -11.32
C ASP A 43 -31.35 10.08 -12.00
N GLY A 44 -30.05 10.13 -12.25
CA GLY A 44 -29.24 9.07 -12.84
C GLY A 44 -29.31 9.00 -14.37
N ARG A 45 -29.96 9.97 -15.01
CA ARG A 45 -30.15 10.02 -16.47
C ARG A 45 -29.71 11.34 -17.07
N HIS A 46 -30.02 12.46 -16.42
CA HIS A 46 -29.64 13.78 -16.88
C HIS A 46 -28.13 14.00 -16.74
N ASP A 47 -27.52 14.63 -17.75
CA ASP A 47 -26.14 15.10 -17.65
C ASP A 47 -26.08 16.33 -16.73
N ASP A 48 -25.54 16.13 -15.53
CA ASP A 48 -25.40 17.13 -14.48
C ASP A 48 -24.06 17.88 -14.56
N THR A 49 -23.19 17.55 -15.53
CA THR A 49 -21.79 18.05 -15.60
C THR A 49 -21.72 19.57 -15.44
N ARG A 50 -22.50 20.32 -16.24
CA ARG A 50 -22.45 21.79 -16.25
C ARG A 50 -22.90 22.39 -14.91
N ALA A 51 -23.95 21.83 -14.31
CA ALA A 51 -24.47 22.31 -13.03
C ALA A 51 -23.45 22.09 -11.90
N ILE A 52 -22.80 20.92 -11.89
CA ILE A 52 -21.75 20.58 -10.92
C ILE A 52 -20.53 21.51 -11.12
N GLN A 53 -20.07 21.68 -12.36
CA GLN A 53 -18.93 22.55 -12.66
C GLN A 53 -19.20 24.01 -12.28
N ASN A 54 -20.43 24.51 -12.49
CA ASN A 54 -20.82 25.86 -12.08
C ASN A 54 -20.80 26.03 -10.56
N ALA A 55 -21.34 25.06 -9.81
CA ALA A 55 -21.29 25.08 -8.35
C ALA A 55 -19.84 25.12 -7.84
N LEU A 56 -18.99 24.25 -8.37
CA LEU A 56 -17.58 24.19 -7.99
C LEU A 56 -16.81 25.47 -8.36
N SER A 57 -17.11 26.05 -9.53
CA SER A 57 -16.50 27.31 -9.97
C SER A 57 -16.84 28.49 -9.06
N SER A 58 -18.03 28.49 -8.45
CA SER A 58 -18.44 29.52 -7.48
C SER A 58 -17.60 29.49 -6.19
N LEU A 59 -17.02 28.33 -5.85
CA LEU A 59 -16.14 28.16 -4.69
C LEU A 59 -14.70 28.58 -5.00
N SER A 60 -14.34 28.79 -6.27
CA SER A 60 -12.95 28.96 -6.73
C SER A 60 -12.18 30.13 -6.13
N LYS A 61 -12.81 31.09 -5.44
CA LYS A 61 -12.13 32.24 -4.82
C LYS A 61 -11.98 32.11 -3.31
N THR A 62 -12.92 31.44 -2.66
CA THR A 62 -13.05 31.44 -1.20
C THR A 62 -12.78 30.07 -0.58
N GLY A 63 -12.70 29.03 -1.41
CA GLY A 63 -12.86 27.67 -0.93
C GLY A 63 -14.29 27.43 -0.48
N GLY A 64 -14.53 26.27 0.12
CA GLY A 64 -15.82 25.90 0.70
C GLY A 64 -16.21 24.46 0.38
N THR A 65 -17.50 24.18 0.53
CA THR A 65 -18.06 22.83 0.38
C THR A 65 -18.96 22.76 -0.86
N LEU A 66 -18.64 21.86 -1.78
CA LEU A 66 -19.55 21.37 -2.79
C LEU A 66 -20.35 20.20 -2.19
N PHE A 67 -21.64 20.39 -2.00
CA PHE A 67 -22.51 19.40 -1.38
C PHE A 67 -23.41 18.72 -2.42
N PHE A 68 -23.40 17.39 -2.41
CA PHE A 68 -24.29 16.53 -3.17
C PHE A 68 -25.38 15.97 -2.23
N PRO A 69 -26.64 16.42 -2.35
CA PRO A 69 -27.76 15.74 -1.72
C PRO A 69 -27.87 14.27 -2.15
N ALA A 70 -28.75 13.52 -1.49
CA ALA A 70 -29.13 12.20 -1.97
C ALA A 70 -29.68 12.29 -3.41
N GLY A 71 -29.18 11.42 -4.29
CA GLY A 71 -29.45 11.44 -5.72
C GLY A 71 -28.39 10.65 -6.49
N SER A 72 -28.70 10.38 -7.77
CA SER A 72 -27.76 9.79 -8.71
C SER A 72 -27.44 10.82 -9.77
N TYR A 73 -26.22 11.32 -9.80
CA TYR A 73 -25.79 12.36 -10.73
C TYR A 73 -25.00 11.73 -11.86
N CYS A 74 -25.17 12.20 -13.08
CA CYS A 74 -24.31 11.79 -14.19
C CYS A 74 -23.36 12.93 -14.55
N SER A 75 -22.07 12.62 -14.70
CA SER A 75 -21.09 13.64 -15.08
C SER A 75 -20.01 13.06 -15.99
N SER A 76 -19.51 13.89 -16.88
CA SER A 76 -18.16 13.72 -17.43
C SER A 76 -17.12 14.25 -16.43
N THR A 77 -15.88 14.50 -16.86
CA THR A 77 -14.80 15.02 -16.02
C THR A 77 -15.20 16.31 -15.31
N ILE A 78 -15.07 16.33 -13.98
CA ILE A 78 -15.25 17.51 -13.13
C ILE A 78 -13.86 18.04 -12.79
N VAL A 79 -13.57 19.28 -13.20
CA VAL A 79 -12.28 19.91 -12.94
C VAL A 79 -12.41 20.81 -11.72
N VAL A 80 -11.66 20.48 -10.66
CA VAL A 80 -11.52 21.38 -9.52
C VAL A 80 -10.66 22.58 -9.95
N PRO A 81 -11.16 23.83 -9.81
CA PRO A 81 -10.47 25.01 -10.30
C PRO A 81 -9.02 25.11 -9.83
N SER A 82 -8.09 25.26 -10.77
CA SER A 82 -6.65 25.38 -10.56
C SER A 82 -6.24 26.72 -9.94
N LYS A 83 -6.64 26.98 -8.70
CA LYS A 83 -6.16 28.12 -7.92
C LYS A 83 -5.28 27.65 -6.78
N GLN A 84 -4.29 28.47 -6.43
CA GLN A 84 -3.38 28.15 -5.34
C GLN A 84 -4.01 28.44 -3.98
N ASN A 85 -3.62 27.66 -2.98
CA ASN A 85 -3.95 27.89 -1.56
C ASN A 85 -5.46 27.90 -1.25
N ILE A 86 -6.24 27.05 -1.90
CA ILE A 86 -7.68 26.92 -1.63
C ILE A 86 -8.01 25.64 -0.86
N SER A 87 -9.08 25.66 -0.07
CA SER A 87 -9.62 24.47 0.60
C SER A 87 -10.99 24.14 0.02
N ILE A 88 -11.12 22.98 -0.63
CA ILE A 88 -12.37 22.52 -1.25
C ILE A 88 -12.78 21.19 -0.64
N LYS A 89 -14.01 21.12 -0.11
CA LYS A 89 -14.63 19.90 0.36
C LYS A 89 -15.71 19.46 -0.62
N ILE A 90 -15.64 18.23 -1.11
CA ILE A 90 -16.62 17.63 -2.00
C ILE A 90 -17.30 16.53 -1.19
N SER A 91 -18.55 16.76 -0.81
CA SER A 91 -19.24 15.93 0.18
C SER A 91 -20.57 15.44 -0.33
N GLY A 92 -20.93 14.21 0.05
CA GLY A 92 -22.21 13.60 -0.23
C GLY A 92 -22.81 12.94 0.99
N VAL A 93 -24.00 12.42 0.82
CA VAL A 93 -24.65 11.59 1.82
C VAL A 93 -24.23 10.14 1.60
N LYS A 94 -23.46 9.58 2.54
CA LYS A 94 -22.90 8.21 2.47
C LYS A 94 -23.97 7.20 2.05
N GLY A 95 -23.68 6.47 0.95
CA GLY A 95 -24.57 5.46 0.37
C GLY A 95 -25.79 6.00 -0.40
N ARG A 96 -25.98 7.32 -0.50
CA ARG A 96 -27.14 7.95 -1.18
C ARG A 96 -26.78 8.97 -2.25
N SER A 97 -25.55 9.50 -2.25
CA SER A 97 -25.05 10.44 -3.27
C SER A 97 -24.12 9.71 -4.24
N VAL A 98 -24.67 9.30 -5.38
CA VAL A 98 -23.95 8.56 -6.42
C VAL A 98 -23.58 9.49 -7.55
N ILE A 99 -22.34 9.45 -8.02
CA ILE A 99 -21.89 10.16 -9.22
C ILE A 99 -21.43 9.10 -10.22
N LYS A 100 -22.19 8.96 -11.30
CA LYS A 100 -21.96 8.02 -12.39
C LYS A 100 -21.24 8.72 -13.52
N ARG A 101 -20.10 8.19 -13.92
CA ARG A 101 -19.37 8.70 -15.08
C ARG A 101 -20.14 8.39 -16.38
N ILE A 102 -20.24 9.38 -17.26
CA ILE A 102 -20.85 9.24 -18.59
C ILE A 102 -19.90 9.56 -19.76
N GLY A 103 -18.67 10.03 -19.47
CA GLY A 103 -17.64 10.33 -20.47
C GLY A 103 -16.47 11.10 -19.87
N GLY A 104 -15.60 11.65 -20.74
CA GLY A 104 -14.48 12.50 -20.35
C GLY A 104 -13.15 11.77 -20.19
N ASP A 105 -12.07 12.52 -20.31
CA ASP A 105 -10.71 12.02 -20.26
C ASP A 105 -10.14 12.12 -18.84
N VAL A 106 -9.11 11.32 -18.53
CA VAL A 106 -8.24 11.43 -17.34
C VAL A 106 -8.86 11.02 -15.99
N ALA A 107 -10.00 11.59 -15.58
CA ALA A 107 -10.65 11.26 -14.30
C ALA A 107 -12.13 11.68 -14.23
N LEU A 108 -12.89 11.15 -13.26
CA LEU A 108 -14.18 11.74 -12.88
C LEU A 108 -13.99 13.06 -12.12
N PHE A 109 -13.05 13.10 -11.16
CA PHE A 109 -12.59 14.33 -10.53
C PHE A 109 -11.11 14.54 -10.82
N PHE A 110 -10.78 15.64 -11.48
CA PHE A 110 -9.41 16.05 -11.76
C PHE A 110 -9.09 17.36 -11.02
N CYS A 111 -7.97 17.39 -10.30
CA CYS A 111 -7.53 18.56 -9.53
C CYS A 111 -6.05 18.83 -9.79
N GLU A 112 -5.71 20.01 -10.27
CA GLU A 112 -4.34 20.51 -10.31
C GLU A 112 -4.29 21.85 -9.57
N THR A 113 -3.90 21.83 -8.30
CA THR A 113 -4.13 22.97 -7.38
C THR A 113 -2.96 23.16 -6.40
N PRO A 114 -1.87 23.83 -6.80
CA PRO A 114 -0.68 24.01 -5.95
C PRO A 114 -1.04 24.64 -4.59
N GLY A 115 -0.46 24.12 -3.50
CA GLY A 115 -0.70 24.64 -2.14
C GLY A 115 -2.13 24.44 -1.60
N SER A 116 -3.01 23.76 -2.33
CA SER A 116 -4.42 23.62 -1.96
C SER A 116 -4.71 22.31 -1.24
N THR A 117 -5.80 22.30 -0.48
CA THR A 117 -6.31 21.09 0.17
C THR A 117 -7.66 20.67 -0.39
N ILE A 118 -7.77 19.41 -0.81
CA ILE A 118 -8.98 18.83 -1.38
C ILE A 118 -9.46 17.70 -0.48
N TYR A 119 -10.75 17.71 -0.14
CA TYR A 119 -11.38 16.67 0.68
C TYR A 119 -12.53 16.04 -0.08
N PHE A 120 -12.65 14.72 -0.04
CA PHE A 120 -13.80 13.96 -0.52
C PHE A 120 -14.43 13.18 0.62
N SER A 121 -15.75 13.25 0.77
CA SER A 121 -16.43 12.49 1.82
C SER A 121 -17.83 11.99 1.46
N GLY A 122 -18.15 10.77 1.86
CA GLY A 122 -19.53 10.24 1.81
C GLY A 122 -20.12 10.08 0.40
N LEU A 123 -19.28 10.02 -0.63
CA LEU A 123 -19.72 9.89 -2.03
C LEU A 123 -19.60 8.44 -2.52
N THR A 124 -20.49 8.06 -3.43
CA THR A 124 -20.28 6.88 -4.28
C THR A 124 -19.86 7.36 -5.67
N LEU A 125 -18.64 7.03 -6.09
CA LEU A 125 -18.13 7.28 -7.44
C LEU A 125 -18.20 5.98 -8.24
N ASN A 126 -18.87 6.02 -9.38
CA ASN A 126 -19.04 4.88 -10.26
C ASN A 126 -18.51 5.23 -11.64
N GLY A 127 -17.41 4.59 -12.05
CA GLY A 127 -16.76 4.84 -13.33
C GLY A 127 -17.55 4.31 -14.54
N ASN A 128 -18.60 3.52 -14.27
CA ASN A 128 -19.53 2.99 -15.25
C ASN A 128 -18.80 2.18 -16.34
N ALA A 129 -17.64 1.59 -16.02
CA ALA A 129 -16.80 0.82 -16.96
C ALA A 129 -17.57 -0.33 -17.63
N SER A 130 -18.54 -0.93 -16.95
CA SER A 130 -19.44 -1.95 -17.54
C SER A 130 -20.27 -1.44 -18.74
N SER A 131 -20.39 -0.12 -18.89
CA SER A 131 -21.27 0.52 -19.87
C SER A 131 -20.58 1.59 -20.75
N ALA A 132 -19.30 1.93 -20.50
CA ALA A 132 -18.64 3.08 -21.10
C ALA A 132 -17.61 2.70 -22.19
N PRO A 133 -17.45 3.52 -23.25
CA PRO A 133 -16.61 3.23 -24.40
C PRO A 133 -15.21 3.83 -24.23
N THR A 134 -14.19 3.01 -23.96
CA THR A 134 -12.80 3.26 -24.40
C THR A 134 -11.93 2.08 -23.95
N SER A 135 -11.51 1.25 -24.89
CA SER A 135 -10.44 0.27 -24.71
C SER A 135 -9.14 0.79 -25.29
N TRP A 136 -8.06 0.65 -24.50
CA TRP A 136 -6.77 0.05 -24.86
C TRP A 136 -6.28 0.27 -26.31
N LYS A 137 -5.16 0.97 -26.49
CA LYS A 137 -4.40 0.85 -27.75
C LYS A 137 -3.46 -0.33 -27.64
N ARG A 138 -3.43 -1.18 -28.66
CA ARG A 138 -2.35 -2.15 -28.84
C ARG A 138 -1.08 -1.35 -29.16
N ALA A 139 -0.09 -1.34 -28.26
CA ALA A 139 1.24 -0.87 -28.64
C ALA A 139 1.84 -1.86 -29.65
N ALA A 140 2.73 -1.37 -30.51
CA ALA A 140 3.42 -2.23 -31.47
C ALA A 140 4.13 -3.41 -30.76
N LYS A 141 4.09 -4.60 -31.38
CA LYS A 141 4.64 -5.88 -30.90
C LYS A 141 4.27 -6.26 -29.46
N GLY A 142 3.06 -6.82 -29.30
CA GLY A 142 2.73 -7.70 -28.17
C GLY A 142 2.50 -7.03 -26.82
N ALA A 143 2.59 -5.70 -26.72
CA ALA A 143 2.24 -4.95 -25.52
C ALA A 143 0.85 -4.30 -25.67
N ILE A 144 0.05 -4.39 -24.61
CA ILE A 144 -1.19 -3.62 -24.45
C ILE A 144 -0.79 -2.29 -23.82
N ALA A 145 -1.14 -1.16 -24.44
CA ALA A 145 -0.97 0.16 -23.84
C ALA A 145 -2.30 0.62 -23.24
N ILE A 146 -2.25 1.02 -21.96
CA ILE A 146 -3.37 1.60 -21.21
C ILE A 146 -3.49 3.07 -21.63
N ASP A 147 -3.93 3.30 -22.86
CA ASP A 147 -3.74 4.62 -23.48
C ASP A 147 -4.81 5.64 -23.08
N ASN A 148 -5.57 5.41 -22.00
CA ASN A 148 -6.47 6.37 -21.33
C ASN A 148 -6.96 5.83 -19.96
N GLU A 149 -6.08 5.70 -18.97
CA GLU A 149 -6.51 5.44 -17.58
C GLU A 149 -7.46 6.54 -17.11
N VAL A 150 -8.70 6.18 -16.80
CA VAL A 150 -9.67 7.14 -16.24
C VAL A 150 -9.84 6.87 -14.76
N ASN A 151 -9.21 7.71 -13.96
CA ASN A 151 -9.22 7.61 -12.50
C ASN A 151 -10.57 8.07 -11.91
N ALA A 152 -10.90 7.64 -10.69
CA ALA A 152 -12.07 8.21 -10.00
C ALA A 152 -11.75 9.60 -9.46
N ILE A 153 -10.69 9.69 -8.66
CA ILE A 153 -10.14 10.93 -8.13
C ILE A 153 -8.68 10.99 -8.56
N TYR A 154 -8.31 12.04 -9.27
CA TYR A 154 -6.93 12.34 -9.61
C TYR A 154 -6.57 13.75 -9.15
N VAL A 155 -5.66 13.82 -8.18
CA VAL A 155 -5.10 15.07 -7.67
C VAL A 155 -3.62 15.13 -8.01
N TYR A 156 -3.22 16.21 -8.65
CA TYR A 156 -1.85 16.51 -9.01
C TYR A 156 -1.42 17.83 -8.37
N ASN A 157 -0.19 17.89 -7.85
CA ASN A 157 0.43 19.11 -7.34
C ASN A 157 -0.46 19.85 -6.31
N ALA A 158 -0.78 19.19 -5.20
CA ALA A 158 -1.59 19.74 -4.12
C ALA A 158 -0.86 19.67 -2.77
N GLU A 159 -1.30 20.46 -1.78
CA GLU A 159 -0.76 20.33 -0.43
C GLU A 159 -1.33 19.09 0.27
N ARG A 160 -2.64 18.84 0.12
CA ARG A 160 -3.28 17.67 0.73
C ARG A 160 -4.46 17.17 -0.08
N LEU A 161 -4.54 15.85 -0.23
CA LEU A 161 -5.76 15.12 -0.61
C LEU A 161 -6.20 14.27 0.58
N GLU A 162 -7.46 14.41 0.98
CA GLU A 162 -8.11 13.54 1.93
C GLU A 162 -9.39 12.91 1.33
N VAL A 163 -9.51 11.59 1.39
CA VAL A 163 -10.67 10.85 0.89
C VAL A 163 -11.17 9.92 1.98
N VAL A 164 -12.38 10.16 2.47
CA VAL A 164 -12.93 9.46 3.63
C VAL A 164 -14.35 8.98 3.40
N ASP A 165 -14.68 7.77 3.82
CA ASP A 165 -16.05 7.24 3.77
C ASP A 165 -16.66 7.21 2.35
N CYS A 166 -15.83 7.12 1.32
CA CYS A 166 -16.27 7.03 -0.07
C CYS A 166 -16.37 5.57 -0.54
N THR A 167 -17.24 5.33 -1.51
CA THR A 167 -17.29 4.08 -2.28
C THR A 167 -16.88 4.39 -3.71
N ILE A 168 -15.86 3.72 -4.24
CA ILE A 168 -15.30 3.96 -5.57
C ILE A 168 -15.29 2.64 -6.32
N ARG A 169 -15.87 2.59 -7.52
CA ARG A 169 -15.94 1.33 -8.27
C ARG A 169 -16.04 1.49 -9.77
N ASP A 170 -15.68 0.44 -10.48
CA ASP A 170 -15.87 0.28 -11.94
C ASP A 170 -15.14 1.35 -12.75
N PHE A 171 -13.86 1.61 -12.44
CA PHE A 171 -13.02 2.59 -13.14
C PHE A 171 -11.91 1.91 -13.95
N HIS A 172 -11.63 2.44 -15.14
CA HIS A 172 -10.52 1.98 -16.00
C HIS A 172 -9.13 2.42 -15.50
N GLY A 173 -9.06 3.35 -14.55
CA GLY A 173 -7.82 3.80 -13.92
C GLY A 173 -7.76 3.47 -12.44
N THR A 174 -7.07 4.32 -11.68
CA THR A 174 -6.92 4.23 -10.22
C THR A 174 -8.18 4.72 -9.51
N GLY A 175 -8.51 4.12 -8.36
CA GLY A 175 -9.56 4.64 -7.49
C GLY A 175 -9.21 6.03 -6.94
N ILE A 176 -8.12 6.13 -6.17
CA ILE A 176 -7.62 7.39 -5.60
C ILE A 176 -6.17 7.58 -6.04
N ALA A 177 -5.90 8.59 -6.86
CA ALA A 177 -4.57 8.94 -7.35
C ALA A 177 -4.14 10.31 -6.81
N ALA A 178 -2.99 10.36 -6.13
CA ALA A 178 -2.33 11.60 -5.73
C ALA A 178 -0.90 11.64 -6.27
N PHE A 179 -0.59 12.65 -7.07
CA PHE A 179 0.72 12.82 -7.71
C PHE A 179 1.32 14.14 -7.28
N SER A 180 2.61 14.13 -6.89
CA SER A 180 3.32 15.33 -6.43
C SER A 180 2.54 16.10 -5.35
N THR A 181 1.89 15.38 -4.44
CA THR A 181 1.06 15.94 -3.38
C THR A 181 1.76 15.81 -2.03
N SER A 182 1.80 16.85 -1.20
CA SER A 182 2.54 16.77 0.07
C SER A 182 1.94 15.69 1.00
N THR A 183 0.61 15.65 1.14
CA THR A 183 -0.07 14.66 1.99
C THR A 183 -1.23 13.95 1.27
N LEU A 184 -1.25 12.62 1.29
CA LEU A 184 -2.41 11.81 0.90
C LEU A 184 -2.96 11.07 2.13
N ILE A 185 -4.24 11.26 2.42
CA ILE A 185 -4.97 10.51 3.46
C ILE A 185 -6.16 9.82 2.79
N ALA A 186 -6.24 8.49 2.89
CA ALA A 186 -7.35 7.71 2.38
C ALA A 186 -7.85 6.75 3.46
N ASN A 187 -9.00 7.05 4.08
CA ASN A 187 -9.49 6.28 5.22
C ASN A 187 -10.94 5.81 5.05
N ASN A 188 -11.25 4.62 5.55
CA ASN A 188 -12.63 4.08 5.58
C ASN A 188 -13.31 4.02 4.21
N ASN A 189 -12.56 3.85 3.12
CA ASN A 189 -13.11 3.77 1.78
C ASN A 189 -13.39 2.32 1.38
N ILE A 190 -14.35 2.14 0.47
CA ILE A 190 -14.59 0.88 -0.24
C ILE A 190 -14.21 1.11 -1.70
N ILE A 191 -13.21 0.38 -2.20
CA ILE A 191 -12.72 0.51 -3.59
C ILE A 191 -12.81 -0.86 -4.25
N SER A 192 -13.50 -0.98 -5.38
CA SER A 192 -13.59 -2.26 -6.09
C SER A 192 -13.52 -2.13 -7.60
N ASP A 193 -13.01 -3.16 -8.25
CA ASP A 193 -13.12 -3.35 -9.71
C ASP A 193 -12.54 -2.13 -10.46
N VAL A 194 -11.30 -1.80 -10.10
CA VAL A 194 -10.51 -0.74 -10.74
C VAL A 194 -9.39 -1.39 -11.55
N GLU A 195 -9.17 -0.94 -12.78
CA GLU A 195 -8.24 -1.59 -13.71
C GLU A 195 -6.77 -1.21 -13.47
N HIS A 196 -6.50 -0.25 -12.57
CA HIS A 196 -5.16 0.04 -12.04
C HIS A 196 -5.13 -0.17 -10.51
N SER A 197 -4.46 0.70 -9.75
CA SER A 197 -4.33 0.57 -8.29
C SER A 197 -5.59 1.06 -7.55
N GLY A 198 -5.85 0.52 -6.37
CA GLY A 198 -6.93 1.01 -5.50
C GLY A 198 -6.64 2.44 -5.04
N ILE A 199 -5.46 2.61 -4.45
CA ILE A 199 -4.92 3.90 -3.99
C ILE A 199 -3.49 3.99 -4.51
N ASN A 200 -3.15 5.08 -5.21
CA ASN A 200 -1.80 5.36 -5.69
C ASN A 200 -1.34 6.74 -5.20
N GLY A 201 -0.20 6.77 -4.50
CA GLY A 201 0.51 7.99 -4.16
C GLY A 201 1.88 8.01 -4.83
N HIS A 202 2.04 8.83 -5.86
CA HIS A 202 3.31 9.00 -6.59
C HIS A 202 3.97 10.34 -6.26
N ARG A 203 5.22 10.33 -5.78
CA ARG A 203 5.93 11.54 -5.30
C ARG A 203 5.19 12.24 -4.16
N VAL A 204 4.64 11.46 -3.23
CA VAL A 204 3.94 11.97 -2.05
C VAL A 204 4.90 12.08 -0.86
N ASN A 205 4.82 13.13 -0.05
CA ASN A 205 5.69 13.22 1.13
C ASN A 205 5.16 12.36 2.29
N VAL A 206 3.86 12.43 2.59
CA VAL A 206 3.23 11.61 3.63
C VAL A 206 1.97 10.94 3.08
N MET A 207 1.92 9.61 3.15
CA MET A 207 0.77 8.83 2.74
C MET A 207 0.21 8.03 3.93
N GLN A 208 -1.08 8.18 4.18
CA GLN A 208 -1.82 7.43 5.18
C GLN A 208 -2.99 6.69 4.51
N SER A 209 -3.08 5.39 4.74
CA SER A 209 -4.16 4.55 4.24
C SER A 209 -4.66 3.64 5.36
N SER A 210 -5.86 3.92 5.90
CA SER A 210 -6.38 3.16 7.04
C SER A 210 -7.81 2.67 6.88
N ASN A 211 -8.07 1.43 7.31
CA ASN A 211 -9.39 0.81 7.34
C ASN A 211 -10.12 0.79 5.98
N ASN A 212 -9.38 0.78 4.87
CA ASN A 212 -9.99 0.66 3.55
C ASN A 212 -10.30 -0.81 3.23
N ARG A 213 -11.37 -1.04 2.47
CA ARG A 213 -11.65 -2.32 1.82
C ARG A 213 -11.42 -2.17 0.33
N ILE A 214 -10.42 -2.87 -0.20
CA ILE A 214 -10.01 -2.79 -1.60
C ILE A 214 -10.14 -4.18 -2.23
N SER A 215 -10.78 -4.30 -3.38
CA SER A 215 -10.91 -5.59 -4.07
C SER A 215 -10.82 -5.51 -5.58
N HIS A 216 -10.19 -6.51 -6.21
CA HIS A 216 -10.07 -6.62 -7.68
C HIS A 216 -9.46 -5.37 -8.31
N THR A 217 -8.22 -5.06 -7.93
CA THR A 217 -7.40 -4.03 -8.58
C THR A 217 -6.63 -4.64 -9.74
N GLY A 218 -6.30 -3.86 -10.76
CA GLY A 218 -5.64 -4.35 -11.97
C GLY A 218 -6.52 -5.26 -12.83
N TYR A 219 -7.80 -5.44 -12.51
CA TYR A 219 -8.66 -6.45 -13.15
C TYR A 219 -9.24 -5.91 -14.46
N VAL A 220 -8.74 -6.38 -15.59
CA VAL A 220 -9.28 -6.04 -16.92
C VAL A 220 -10.34 -7.05 -17.34
N GLN A 221 -11.54 -6.60 -17.71
CA GLN A 221 -12.62 -7.51 -18.12
C GLN A 221 -12.35 -8.17 -19.49
N GLU A 222 -12.73 -9.45 -19.63
CA GLU A 222 -12.63 -10.21 -20.90
C GLU A 222 -13.47 -9.62 -22.04
N GLN A 223 -14.43 -8.75 -21.73
CA GLN A 223 -15.24 -8.05 -22.69
C GLN A 223 -15.26 -6.56 -22.40
N TYR A 224 -15.17 -5.75 -23.44
CA TYR A 224 -15.28 -4.30 -23.34
C TYR A 224 -16.26 -3.78 -24.39
N ARG A 225 -16.85 -2.60 -24.15
CA ARG A 225 -17.70 -1.92 -25.13
C ARG A 225 -16.90 -0.82 -25.83
N LEU A 226 -17.01 -0.71 -27.15
CA LEU A 226 -16.47 0.40 -27.93
C LEU A 226 -17.56 0.85 -28.92
N ASN A 227 -17.92 2.15 -28.88
CA ASN A 227 -18.98 2.72 -29.71
C ASN A 227 -20.31 1.93 -29.66
N GLY A 228 -20.69 1.47 -28.46
CA GLY A 228 -21.92 0.71 -28.23
C GLY A 228 -21.87 -0.78 -28.60
N ARG A 229 -20.78 -1.26 -29.22
CA ARG A 229 -20.58 -2.68 -29.58
C ARG A 229 -19.74 -3.39 -28.52
N VAL A 230 -20.07 -4.63 -28.20
CA VAL A 230 -19.31 -5.50 -27.27
C VAL A 230 -18.20 -6.20 -28.05
N TYR A 231 -16.98 -6.14 -27.54
CA TYR A 231 -15.81 -6.82 -28.06
C TYR A 231 -15.32 -7.83 -27.04
N LYS A 232 -14.88 -9.00 -27.50
CA LYS A 232 -14.13 -9.94 -26.68
C LYS A 232 -12.65 -9.53 -26.74
N SER A 233 -12.04 -9.36 -25.58
CA SER A 233 -10.60 -9.20 -25.47
C SER A 233 -9.90 -10.39 -26.14
N SER A 234 -8.81 -10.15 -26.88
CA SER A 234 -7.96 -11.22 -27.43
C SER A 234 -7.13 -11.91 -26.35
N ILE A 235 -7.24 -11.45 -25.11
CA ILE A 235 -6.65 -12.04 -23.93
C ILE A 235 -7.64 -13.10 -23.44
N GLU A 236 -7.25 -14.37 -23.52
CA GLU A 236 -7.94 -15.42 -22.79
C GLU A 236 -7.67 -15.14 -21.30
N HIS A 237 -8.71 -14.73 -20.57
CA HIS A 237 -8.72 -14.37 -19.14
C HIS A 237 -8.46 -12.89 -18.79
N PRO A 238 -9.05 -12.38 -17.69
CA PRO A 238 -8.65 -11.10 -17.10
C PRO A 238 -7.15 -11.13 -16.79
N VAL A 239 -6.39 -10.17 -17.33
CA VAL A 239 -4.96 -10.03 -17.05
C VAL A 239 -4.73 -8.80 -16.21
N THR A 240 -3.96 -8.95 -15.14
CA THR A 240 -3.57 -7.88 -14.24
C THR A 240 -2.09 -7.56 -14.47
N GLN A 241 -1.79 -6.65 -15.41
CA GLN A 241 -0.39 -6.31 -15.69
C GLN A 241 0.21 -5.43 -14.57
N PHE A 242 -0.59 -4.51 -14.03
CA PHE A 242 -0.29 -3.61 -12.91
C PHE A 242 -1.58 -3.35 -12.12
N GLY A 243 -1.49 -2.97 -10.85
CA GLY A 243 -2.66 -2.66 -10.02
C GLY A 243 -2.55 -3.21 -8.61
N ASP A 244 -1.89 -2.45 -7.74
CA ASP A 244 -1.80 -2.81 -6.32
C ASP A 244 -3.09 -2.46 -5.58
N GLY A 245 -3.30 -3.06 -4.41
CA GLY A 245 -4.30 -2.53 -3.48
C GLY A 245 -3.93 -1.10 -3.08
N ILE A 246 -2.71 -0.94 -2.57
CA ILE A 246 -2.11 0.35 -2.20
C ILE A 246 -0.72 0.42 -2.82
N GLU A 247 -0.51 1.41 -3.68
CA GLU A 247 0.78 1.73 -4.30
C GLU A 247 1.31 3.04 -3.73
N ALA A 248 2.44 2.97 -3.02
CA ALA A 248 2.99 4.12 -2.30
C ALA A 248 4.43 4.42 -2.72
N GLU A 249 4.58 5.31 -3.69
CA GLU A 249 5.85 5.97 -3.99
C GLU A 249 5.94 7.28 -3.20
N CYS A 250 6.05 7.12 -1.88
CA CYS A 250 6.02 8.22 -0.93
C CYS A 250 7.17 8.18 0.09
N ASN A 251 7.61 9.33 0.58
CA ASN A 251 8.66 9.41 1.61
C ASN A 251 8.27 8.61 2.88
N LYS A 252 7.05 8.83 3.40
CA LYS A 252 6.54 8.15 4.60
C LYS A 252 5.18 7.50 4.36
N LEU A 253 5.13 6.17 4.50
CA LEU A 253 3.89 5.40 4.45
C LEU A 253 3.41 5.01 5.86
N THR A 254 2.11 5.16 6.11
CA THR A 254 1.40 4.46 7.19
C THR A 254 0.18 3.75 6.59
N ALA A 255 0.20 2.43 6.55
CA ALA A 255 -0.88 1.60 6.01
C ALA A 255 -1.42 0.66 7.11
N ASN A 256 -2.60 0.96 7.65
CA ASN A 256 -3.12 0.26 8.83
C ASN A 256 -4.50 -0.35 8.62
N ASN A 257 -4.68 -1.60 9.06
CA ASN A 257 -5.99 -2.25 9.14
C ASN A 257 -6.79 -2.29 7.82
N ASN A 258 -6.11 -2.27 6.67
CA ASN A 258 -6.77 -2.39 5.38
C ASN A 258 -7.10 -3.86 5.09
N VAL A 259 -8.20 -4.07 4.36
CA VAL A 259 -8.60 -5.39 3.84
C VAL A 259 -8.49 -5.34 2.33
N ILE A 260 -7.53 -6.08 1.77
CA ILE A 260 -7.22 -6.09 0.34
C ILE A 260 -7.45 -7.49 -0.22
N ILE A 261 -8.25 -7.60 -1.27
CA ILE A 261 -8.67 -8.90 -1.84
C ILE A 261 -8.38 -8.91 -3.33
N ASN A 262 -7.61 -9.88 -3.81
CA ASN A 262 -7.28 -10.09 -5.21
C ASN A 262 -6.74 -8.81 -5.87
N ALA A 263 -5.69 -8.25 -5.27
CA ALA A 263 -4.94 -7.20 -5.94
C ALA A 263 -4.22 -7.78 -7.17
N GLY A 264 -4.12 -7.01 -8.24
CA GLY A 264 -3.53 -7.46 -9.50
C GLY A 264 -2.03 -7.73 -9.41
N ARG A 265 -1.29 -6.97 -8.59
CA ARG A 265 0.14 -7.17 -8.33
C ARG A 265 0.40 -7.42 -6.84
N CYS A 266 0.50 -6.36 -6.05
CA CYS A 266 0.72 -6.45 -4.61
C CYS A 266 -0.49 -5.99 -3.82
N GLY A 267 -0.65 -6.53 -2.61
CA GLY A 267 -1.61 -5.96 -1.68
C GLY A 267 -1.20 -4.54 -1.31
N ILE A 268 0.02 -4.39 -0.80
CA ILE A 268 0.61 -3.09 -0.43
C ILE A 268 2.04 -3.03 -0.95
N THR A 269 2.40 -1.94 -1.62
CA THR A 269 3.77 -1.60 -1.98
C THR A 269 4.21 -0.29 -1.36
N HIS A 270 5.46 -0.25 -0.92
CA HIS A 270 6.23 0.97 -0.69
C HIS A 270 7.45 0.88 -1.58
N ASP A 271 7.37 1.47 -2.77
CA ASP A 271 8.41 1.43 -3.79
C ASP A 271 8.86 2.86 -4.05
N LEU A 272 10.12 3.15 -3.74
CA LEU A 272 10.56 4.54 -3.75
C LEU A 272 11.25 4.99 -5.02
N GLY A 273 11.53 4.11 -5.97
CA GLY A 273 12.27 4.46 -7.18
C GLY A 273 13.65 5.09 -6.89
N LYS A 274 14.68 4.75 -7.67
CA LYS A 274 16.00 5.37 -7.47
C LYS A 274 16.00 6.88 -7.79
N ASP A 275 14.97 7.39 -8.45
CA ASP A 275 14.84 8.76 -8.91
C ASP A 275 14.16 9.71 -7.91
N LEU A 276 13.42 9.21 -6.91
CA LEU A 276 12.69 10.10 -5.98
C LEU A 276 13.57 10.71 -4.88
N GLN A 277 14.75 10.13 -4.62
CA GLN A 277 15.83 10.67 -3.77
C GLN A 277 15.39 11.24 -2.40
N TYR A 278 14.37 10.68 -1.76
CA TYR A 278 13.96 11.13 -0.43
C TYR A 278 15.04 10.84 0.62
N ASN A 279 15.41 11.87 1.41
CA ASN A 279 16.44 11.76 2.45
C ASN A 279 15.99 10.93 3.66
N THR A 280 14.69 10.95 3.94
CA THR A 280 14.04 10.06 4.91
C THR A 280 13.14 9.14 4.10
N ARG A 281 13.12 7.85 4.42
CA ARG A 281 12.29 6.87 3.71
C ARG A 281 11.79 5.88 4.75
N SER A 282 10.48 5.83 4.98
CA SER A 282 9.97 4.88 5.97
C SER A 282 8.56 4.38 5.68
N ALA A 283 8.28 3.15 6.14
CA ALA A 283 6.96 2.56 6.05
C ALA A 283 6.56 1.86 7.35
N ILE A 284 5.33 2.12 7.80
CA ILE A 284 4.67 1.39 8.87
C ILE A 284 3.44 0.71 8.26
N ILE A 285 3.43 -0.62 8.24
CA ILE A 285 2.39 -1.44 7.62
C ILE A 285 1.87 -2.41 8.68
N GLN A 286 0.73 -2.10 9.30
CA GLN A 286 0.27 -2.84 10.48
C GLN A 286 -1.18 -3.30 10.42
N GLY A 287 -1.43 -4.54 10.86
CA GLY A 287 -2.79 -5.06 11.03
C GLY A 287 -3.59 -5.27 9.74
N ASN A 288 -2.94 -5.22 8.57
CA ASN A 288 -3.63 -5.39 7.28
C ASN A 288 -3.94 -6.87 7.00
N THR A 289 -5.05 -7.12 6.32
CA THR A 289 -5.41 -8.45 5.80
C THR A 289 -5.39 -8.43 4.27
N ILE A 290 -4.53 -9.24 3.68
CA ILE A 290 -4.33 -9.32 2.22
C ILE A 290 -4.67 -10.74 1.80
N THR A 291 -5.58 -10.91 0.84
CA THR A 291 -6.04 -12.23 0.41
C THR A 291 -6.03 -12.35 -1.10
N TYR A 292 -5.37 -13.40 -1.59
CA TYR A 292 -5.43 -13.87 -2.97
C TYR A 292 -6.20 -15.19 -2.99
N ASN A 293 -7.40 -15.19 -3.55
CA ASN A 293 -8.28 -16.36 -3.60
C ASN A 293 -9.00 -16.53 -4.94
N ASP A 294 -8.50 -15.88 -5.99
CA ASP A 294 -9.06 -15.91 -7.33
C ASP A 294 -7.96 -16.21 -8.37
N ASN A 295 -8.28 -17.05 -9.36
CA ASN A 295 -7.42 -17.37 -10.49
C ASN A 295 -7.35 -16.25 -11.54
N SER A 296 -8.17 -15.22 -11.41
CA SER A 296 -8.10 -14.03 -12.28
C SER A 296 -6.86 -13.15 -12.05
N VAL A 297 -6.12 -13.37 -10.97
CA VAL A 297 -4.85 -12.65 -10.70
C VAL A 297 -3.75 -13.24 -11.57
N ILE A 298 -3.52 -12.62 -12.73
CA ILE A 298 -2.47 -12.98 -13.71
C ILE A 298 -1.51 -11.80 -13.88
N ASN A 299 -0.34 -11.90 -13.26
CA ASN A 299 0.72 -10.91 -13.32
C ASN A 299 2.06 -11.47 -13.84
N ASN A 300 2.76 -10.68 -14.66
CA ASN A 300 4.10 -10.94 -15.19
C ASN A 300 5.23 -10.23 -14.41
N ASN A 301 4.89 -9.26 -13.55
CA ASN A 301 5.75 -8.63 -12.55
C ASN A 301 5.56 -9.37 -11.22
N PRO A 302 6.63 -9.85 -10.54
CA PRO A 302 6.53 -10.68 -9.35
C PRO A 302 5.55 -10.14 -8.27
N PRO A 303 4.39 -10.79 -8.08
CA PRO A 303 3.40 -10.35 -7.10
C PRO A 303 3.79 -10.80 -5.68
N ALA A 304 3.55 -9.96 -4.69
CA ALA A 304 3.76 -10.24 -3.27
C ALA A 304 2.57 -9.75 -2.43
N GLY A 305 2.38 -10.30 -1.22
CA GLY A 305 1.39 -9.73 -0.31
C GLY A 305 1.73 -8.29 0.06
N ILE A 306 2.91 -8.11 0.65
CA ILE A 306 3.50 -6.81 0.97
C ILE A 306 4.88 -6.73 0.33
N TRP A 307 5.19 -5.60 -0.31
CA TRP A 307 6.50 -5.36 -0.90
C TRP A 307 7.04 -3.98 -0.52
N CYS A 308 8.13 -3.96 0.24
CA CYS A 308 8.94 -2.75 0.45
C CYS A 308 10.17 -2.82 -0.46
N GLU A 309 10.29 -1.90 -1.41
CA GLU A 309 11.38 -1.78 -2.36
C GLU A 309 12.09 -0.43 -2.21
N GLN A 310 13.42 -0.46 -2.10
CA GLN A 310 14.25 0.75 -2.02
C GLN A 310 13.86 1.68 -0.86
N SER A 311 13.22 1.09 0.15
CA SER A 311 12.79 1.75 1.39
C SER A 311 13.96 1.98 2.34
N GLY A 312 13.79 2.91 3.28
CA GLY A 312 14.65 3.05 4.46
C GLY A 312 14.11 2.19 5.61
N ASP A 313 13.69 2.80 6.71
CA ASP A 313 13.18 2.06 7.88
C ASP A 313 11.78 1.49 7.61
N VAL A 314 11.61 0.19 7.83
CA VAL A 314 10.35 -0.51 7.57
C VAL A 314 9.89 -1.32 8.78
N ASP A 315 8.65 -1.08 9.20
CA ASP A 315 7.93 -1.80 10.25
C ASP A 315 6.71 -2.48 9.62
N VAL A 316 6.76 -3.80 9.53
CA VAL A 316 5.69 -4.64 8.99
C VAL A 316 5.22 -5.57 10.10
N GLU A 317 4.13 -5.23 10.77
CA GLU A 317 3.69 -5.95 11.96
C GLU A 317 2.22 -6.40 11.94
N LYS A 318 1.96 -7.60 12.48
CA LYS A 318 0.60 -8.09 12.74
C LYS A 318 -0.29 -8.18 11.50
N ASN A 319 0.30 -8.28 10.31
CA ASN A 319 -0.44 -8.43 9.06
C ASN A 319 -0.78 -9.91 8.80
N ILE A 320 -1.87 -10.14 8.06
CA ILE A 320 -2.29 -11.46 7.60
C ILE A 320 -2.24 -11.48 6.08
N VAL A 321 -1.44 -12.37 5.50
CA VAL A 321 -1.36 -12.62 4.05
C VAL A 321 -1.85 -14.02 3.75
N ASN A 322 -2.99 -14.12 3.07
CA ASN A 322 -3.61 -15.39 2.67
C ASN A 322 -3.44 -15.60 1.16
N ILE A 323 -2.69 -16.63 0.76
CA ILE A 323 -2.49 -17.00 -0.64
C ILE A 323 -3.15 -18.36 -0.85
N LYS A 324 -4.41 -18.34 -1.30
CA LYS A 324 -5.26 -19.52 -1.47
C LYS A 324 -5.31 -19.99 -2.91
N ASN A 325 -5.47 -19.05 -3.84
CA ASN A 325 -5.59 -19.32 -5.25
C ASN A 325 -5.11 -18.10 -6.05
N SER A 326 -4.32 -18.35 -7.11
CA SER A 326 -3.81 -17.33 -8.03
C SER A 326 -3.26 -18.04 -9.27
N ALA A 327 -3.53 -17.49 -10.46
CA ALA A 327 -2.95 -18.02 -11.69
C ALA A 327 -1.46 -17.68 -11.80
N SER A 328 -1.03 -16.54 -11.25
CA SER A 328 0.38 -16.18 -11.15
C SER A 328 1.07 -16.76 -9.93
N ALA A 329 2.37 -16.98 -10.05
CA ALA A 329 3.18 -17.35 -8.91
C ALA A 329 3.36 -16.12 -8.01
N ILE A 330 2.61 -16.04 -6.91
CA ILE A 330 2.99 -15.15 -5.81
C ILE A 330 4.37 -15.58 -5.34
N ILE A 331 5.32 -14.65 -5.32
CA ILE A 331 6.72 -14.95 -5.02
C ILE A 331 7.01 -14.93 -3.53
N SER A 332 6.45 -13.95 -2.81
CA SER A 332 6.66 -13.79 -1.36
C SER A 332 5.37 -13.37 -0.67
N GLY A 333 5.15 -13.86 0.56
CA GLY A 333 4.12 -13.30 1.42
C GLY A 333 4.45 -11.85 1.79
N ILE A 334 5.67 -11.64 2.31
CA ILE A 334 6.25 -10.32 2.60
C ILE A 334 7.64 -10.24 1.96
N ARG A 335 7.89 -9.15 1.22
CA ARG A 335 9.13 -8.94 0.47
C ARG A 335 9.78 -7.62 0.84
N PHE A 336 11.05 -7.70 1.21
CA PHE A 336 11.96 -6.55 1.34
C PHE A 336 13.00 -6.67 0.23
N TYR A 337 13.14 -5.63 -0.60
CA TYR A 337 14.10 -5.60 -1.70
C TYR A 337 14.88 -4.28 -1.69
N ASP A 338 16.22 -4.35 -1.64
CA ASP A 338 17.10 -3.17 -1.62
C ASP A 338 16.77 -2.18 -0.50
N VAL A 339 16.39 -2.69 0.68
CA VAL A 339 16.07 -1.87 1.86
C VAL A 339 17.36 -1.50 2.58
N ASP A 340 17.55 -0.21 2.86
CA ASP A 340 18.78 0.34 3.45
C ASP A 340 18.63 0.93 4.87
N GLY A 341 17.42 0.88 5.44
CA GLY A 341 17.16 1.17 6.86
C GLY A 341 16.95 -0.08 7.70
N GLU A 342 16.42 0.09 8.91
CA GLU A 342 16.06 -1.02 9.80
C GLU A 342 14.88 -1.82 9.23
N ILE A 343 14.95 -3.14 9.31
CA ILE A 343 13.88 -4.04 8.87
C ILE A 343 13.24 -4.69 10.10
N ILE A 344 12.01 -4.32 10.43
CA ILE A 344 11.20 -4.91 11.49
C ILE A 344 10.03 -5.63 10.84
N CYS A 345 9.96 -6.95 11.00
CA CYS A 345 8.90 -7.80 10.47
C CYS A 345 8.42 -8.76 11.56
N ASN A 346 7.45 -8.33 12.37
CA ASN A 346 7.04 -9.10 13.55
C ASN A 346 5.57 -9.53 13.53
N ASN A 347 5.32 -10.70 14.11
CA ASN A 347 3.97 -11.16 14.43
C ASN A 347 3.02 -11.22 13.21
N ASN A 348 3.56 -11.38 12.00
CA ASN A 348 2.75 -11.53 10.80
C ASN A 348 2.34 -12.99 10.59
N GLN A 349 1.21 -13.19 9.93
CA GLN A 349 0.72 -14.51 9.53
C GLN A 349 0.70 -14.62 8.01
N ILE A 350 1.46 -15.57 7.46
CA ILE A 350 1.47 -15.91 6.03
C ILE A 350 0.89 -17.32 5.86
N ASN A 351 -0.24 -17.42 5.18
CA ASN A 351 -0.93 -18.68 4.90
C ASN A 351 -0.90 -18.97 3.39
N ALA A 352 0.03 -19.81 2.94
CA ALA A 352 0.18 -20.23 1.55
C ALA A 352 -0.50 -21.57 1.29
N THR A 353 -1.83 -21.58 1.19
CA THR A 353 -2.60 -22.82 0.93
C THR A 353 -2.76 -23.14 -0.56
N ILE A 354 -2.09 -22.39 -1.44
CA ILE A 354 -2.10 -22.58 -2.89
C ILE A 354 -1.58 -23.98 -3.27
N THR A 355 -2.37 -24.70 -4.07
CA THR A 355 -2.09 -26.10 -4.45
C THR A 355 -1.39 -26.22 -5.80
N SER A 356 -1.62 -25.27 -6.71
CA SER A 356 -1.12 -25.29 -8.09
C SER A 356 0.35 -24.86 -8.23
N ARG A 357 0.84 -23.98 -7.35
CA ARG A 357 2.20 -23.43 -7.36
C ARG A 357 2.74 -23.30 -5.95
N GLN A 358 4.06 -23.40 -5.79
CA GLN A 358 4.73 -23.23 -4.50
C GLN A 358 5.24 -21.79 -4.37
N LEU A 359 4.92 -21.13 -3.27
CA LEU A 359 5.43 -19.80 -2.92
C LEU A 359 6.96 -19.85 -2.83
N THR A 360 7.69 -18.86 -3.33
CA THR A 360 9.16 -18.86 -3.21
C THR A 360 9.58 -18.65 -1.76
N ALA A 361 9.02 -17.65 -1.08
CA ALA A 361 9.33 -17.37 0.31
C ALA A 361 8.09 -16.98 1.12
N GLY A 362 8.00 -17.38 2.39
CA GLY A 362 7.06 -16.74 3.31
C GLY A 362 7.43 -15.26 3.51
N ILE A 363 8.67 -15.03 3.91
CA ILE A 363 9.29 -13.71 4.08
C ILE A 363 10.64 -13.70 3.35
N SER A 364 10.94 -12.66 2.58
CA SER A 364 12.22 -12.54 1.87
C SER A 364 12.90 -11.20 2.12
N LEU A 365 14.17 -11.24 2.49
CA LEU A 365 15.09 -10.09 2.56
C LEU A 365 16.09 -10.22 1.43
N LEU A 366 15.98 -9.33 0.44
CA LEU A 366 16.72 -9.40 -0.81
C LEU A 366 17.54 -8.14 -0.99
N GLU A 367 18.84 -8.28 -1.23
CA GLU A 367 19.77 -7.17 -1.41
C GLU A 367 19.73 -6.09 -0.30
N PRO A 368 19.56 -6.44 1.00
CA PRO A 368 19.52 -5.42 2.03
C PRO A 368 20.86 -4.67 2.11
N SER A 369 20.80 -3.38 2.42
CA SER A 369 21.95 -2.56 2.83
C SER A 369 21.70 -2.04 4.25
N SER A 370 21.34 -2.96 5.15
CA SER A 370 20.78 -2.65 6.46
C SER A 370 21.77 -2.94 7.59
N THR A 371 21.63 -2.25 8.72
CA THR A 371 22.40 -2.60 9.93
C THR A 371 21.66 -3.62 10.80
N PHE A 372 20.34 -3.75 10.66
CA PHE A 372 19.52 -4.52 11.58
C PHE A 372 18.27 -5.09 10.89
N GLY A 373 18.07 -6.40 11.02
CA GLY A 373 16.84 -7.09 10.63
C GLY A 373 16.28 -7.91 11.76
N GLN A 374 14.99 -7.74 12.02
CA GLN A 374 14.25 -8.45 13.04
C GLN A 374 13.03 -9.13 12.42
N ILE A 375 13.05 -10.46 12.36
CA ILE A 375 11.98 -11.28 11.81
C ILE A 375 11.48 -12.18 12.94
N ASN A 376 10.58 -11.66 13.79
CA ASN A 376 10.21 -12.34 15.04
C ASN A 376 8.71 -12.65 15.17
N GLY A 377 8.38 -13.77 15.79
CA GLY A 377 7.00 -14.12 16.13
C GLY A 377 6.09 -14.38 14.93
N ASN A 378 6.64 -14.51 13.72
CA ASN A 378 5.84 -14.72 12.51
C ASN A 378 5.34 -16.16 12.43
N VAL A 379 4.16 -16.35 11.83
CA VAL A 379 3.54 -17.64 11.55
C VAL A 379 3.48 -17.83 10.04
N ILE A 380 4.22 -18.81 9.52
CA ILE A 380 4.33 -19.09 8.08
C ILE A 380 3.87 -20.53 7.84
N ASN A 381 2.75 -20.70 7.15
CA ASN A 381 2.12 -22.00 6.93
C ASN A 381 1.94 -22.28 5.44
N GLY A 382 2.12 -23.55 5.04
CA GLY A 382 1.63 -24.08 3.77
C GLY A 382 2.72 -24.45 2.76
N ASN A 383 2.44 -24.19 1.48
CA ASN A 383 3.22 -24.62 0.34
C ASN A 383 4.21 -23.53 -0.10
N PHE A 384 5.39 -23.49 0.52
CA PHE A 384 6.49 -22.57 0.19
C PHE A 384 7.81 -23.32 -0.02
N LYS A 385 8.77 -22.75 -0.78
CA LYS A 385 10.13 -23.29 -0.95
C LYS A 385 11.01 -22.97 0.26
N SER A 386 10.91 -21.75 0.77
CA SER A 386 11.64 -21.30 1.95
C SER A 386 10.71 -20.52 2.89
N GLY A 387 10.83 -20.72 4.20
CA GLY A 387 10.05 -19.96 5.18
C GLY A 387 10.51 -18.51 5.19
N VAL A 388 11.76 -18.29 5.59
CA VAL A 388 12.45 -17.01 5.53
C VAL A 388 13.66 -17.13 4.59
N VAL A 389 13.79 -16.19 3.67
CA VAL A 389 14.93 -16.09 2.74
C VAL A 389 15.75 -14.84 3.06
N LEU A 390 17.08 -14.99 3.06
CA LEU A 390 18.02 -13.89 2.97
C LEU A 390 18.89 -14.11 1.73
N SER A 391 18.87 -13.21 0.76
CA SER A 391 19.67 -13.35 -0.45
C SER A 391 20.30 -12.03 -0.87
N TYR A 392 21.60 -12.04 -1.17
CA TYR A 392 22.23 -10.86 -1.76
C TYR A 392 23.47 -11.15 -2.60
N GLU A 393 23.44 -10.65 -3.84
CA GLU A 393 24.51 -10.72 -4.82
C GLU A 393 25.12 -9.36 -5.17
N LYS A 394 24.36 -8.27 -4.99
CA LYS A 394 24.80 -6.90 -5.29
C LYS A 394 25.95 -6.54 -4.35
N ALA A 395 26.99 -5.94 -4.90
CA ALA A 395 28.14 -5.50 -4.11
C ALA A 395 27.70 -4.40 -3.13
N GLY A 396 28.08 -4.54 -1.87
CA GLY A 396 27.71 -3.59 -0.80
C GLY A 396 26.45 -3.99 -0.02
N SER A 397 25.66 -4.95 -0.53
CA SER A 397 24.56 -5.54 0.23
C SER A 397 25.10 -6.25 1.49
N ALA A 398 24.51 -5.94 2.63
CA ALA A 398 24.86 -6.49 3.92
C ALA A 398 23.70 -6.37 4.91
N ILE A 399 23.74 -7.20 5.94
CA ILE A 399 22.92 -7.05 7.14
C ILE A 399 23.75 -7.33 8.38
N SER A 400 24.00 -6.34 9.24
CA SER A 400 24.97 -6.53 10.34
C SER A 400 24.45 -7.47 11.43
N LYS A 401 23.20 -7.31 11.84
CA LYS A 401 22.54 -8.13 12.87
C LYS A 401 21.21 -8.65 12.36
N LEU A 402 21.00 -9.97 12.44
CA LEU A 402 19.77 -10.63 12.05
C LEU A 402 19.18 -11.42 13.23
N SER A 403 17.99 -11.02 13.65
CA SER A 403 17.20 -11.68 14.69
C SER A 403 16.08 -12.49 14.03
N LEU A 404 16.03 -13.78 14.35
CA LEU A 404 15.07 -14.74 13.84
C LEU A 404 14.53 -15.54 15.04
N MET A 405 13.59 -14.94 15.75
CA MET A 405 13.14 -15.45 17.04
C MET A 405 11.66 -15.77 17.07
N GLN A 406 11.28 -16.83 17.78
CA GLN A 406 9.88 -17.16 18.07
C GLN A 406 8.99 -17.37 16.82
N ASN A 407 9.57 -17.63 15.65
CA ASN A 407 8.80 -17.88 14.44
C ASN A 407 8.23 -19.31 14.45
N GLN A 408 7.04 -19.47 13.88
CA GLN A 408 6.38 -20.76 13.64
C GLN A 408 6.32 -21.00 12.14
N ILE A 409 7.03 -22.01 11.65
CA ILE A 409 7.16 -22.31 10.22
C ILE A 409 6.68 -23.75 9.98
N SER A 410 5.56 -23.90 9.26
CA SER A 410 4.92 -25.20 9.02
C SER A 410 4.77 -25.45 7.52
N SER A 411 5.50 -26.41 6.98
CA SER A 411 5.48 -26.70 5.55
C SER A 411 4.65 -27.93 5.18
N THR A 412 3.90 -27.85 4.08
CA THR A 412 3.16 -29.00 3.51
C THR A 412 3.92 -29.71 2.38
N LYS A 413 5.07 -29.18 1.94
CA LYS A 413 5.95 -29.81 0.93
C LYS A 413 7.42 -29.64 1.30
N ASN A 414 8.31 -30.39 0.64
CA ASN A 414 9.75 -30.28 0.84
C ASN A 414 10.22 -28.82 0.70
N SER A 415 10.77 -28.28 1.79
CA SER A 415 11.18 -26.88 1.89
C SER A 415 12.27 -26.65 2.92
N THR A 416 12.78 -25.43 2.96
CA THR A 416 13.78 -24.94 3.93
C THR A 416 13.11 -23.96 4.90
N ALA A 417 13.42 -24.00 6.20
CA ALA A 417 12.81 -23.03 7.13
C ALA A 417 13.50 -21.66 7.03
N PHE A 418 14.82 -21.64 7.13
CA PHE A 418 15.67 -20.45 6.98
C PHE A 418 16.70 -20.69 5.87
N ASP A 419 16.68 -19.90 4.81
CA ASP A 419 17.51 -20.11 3.62
C ASP A 419 18.33 -18.85 3.29
N PHE A 420 19.64 -18.93 3.49
CA PHE A 420 20.56 -17.83 3.28
C PHE A 420 21.46 -18.13 2.07
N ALA A 421 21.46 -17.24 1.08
CA ALA A 421 22.28 -17.33 -0.11
C ALA A 421 23.04 -16.01 -0.34
N VAL A 422 24.35 -16.03 -0.14
CA VAL A 422 25.19 -14.82 -0.18
C VAL A 422 26.32 -15.01 -1.17
N LYS A 423 26.49 -14.06 -2.09
CA LYS A 423 27.64 -14.09 -3.01
C LYS A 423 28.94 -13.87 -2.24
N ASN A 424 30.00 -14.56 -2.60
CA ASN A 424 31.32 -14.57 -1.96
C ASN A 424 32.05 -13.21 -1.93
N THR A 425 31.53 -12.21 -2.64
CA THR A 425 31.96 -10.81 -2.57
C THR A 425 31.33 -10.02 -1.43
N ASN A 426 30.30 -10.57 -0.79
CA ASN A 426 29.60 -9.97 0.34
C ASN A 426 29.84 -10.80 1.62
N ASN A 427 29.64 -10.16 2.78
CA ASN A 427 29.76 -10.83 4.07
C ASN A 427 28.42 -11.44 4.48
N LEU A 428 28.44 -12.61 5.11
CA LEU A 428 27.31 -13.09 5.91
C LEU A 428 26.96 -12.07 7.01
N PRO A 429 25.76 -12.15 7.62
CA PRO A 429 25.43 -11.28 8.73
C PRO A 429 26.46 -11.40 9.86
N GLY A 430 26.90 -10.28 10.43
CA GLY A 430 27.89 -10.29 11.51
C GLY A 430 27.41 -11.04 12.75
N GLN A 431 26.11 -10.95 13.04
CA GLN A 431 25.45 -11.70 14.10
C GLN A 431 24.11 -12.26 13.61
N ILE A 432 23.87 -13.54 13.85
CA ILE A 432 22.61 -14.23 13.58
C ILE A 432 22.11 -14.81 14.90
N ASN A 433 20.89 -14.45 15.31
CA ASN A 433 20.23 -15.02 16.50
C ASN A 433 19.01 -15.84 16.09
N LEU A 434 19.15 -17.17 16.11
CA LEU A 434 18.08 -18.14 15.89
C LEU A 434 17.60 -18.68 17.24
N GLN A 435 16.49 -18.15 17.76
CA GLN A 435 16.05 -18.51 19.11
C GLN A 435 14.56 -18.81 19.21
N ASN A 436 14.20 -19.89 19.91
CA ASN A 436 12.81 -20.25 20.22
C ASN A 436 11.90 -20.46 18.99
N ASN A 437 12.46 -20.81 17.82
CA ASN A 437 11.64 -21.06 16.62
C ASN A 437 11.01 -22.47 16.67
N ARG A 438 9.81 -22.60 16.09
CA ARG A 438 9.11 -23.88 15.93
C ARG A 438 8.94 -24.18 14.45
N MET A 439 9.53 -25.27 14.00
CA MET A 439 9.56 -25.72 12.61
C MET A 439 8.85 -27.07 12.52
N THR A 440 7.88 -27.20 11.63
CA THR A 440 7.11 -28.44 11.49
C THR A 440 6.82 -28.81 10.03
N GLY A 441 6.46 -30.08 9.80
CA GLY A 441 6.04 -30.60 8.51
C GLY A 441 7.21 -31.04 7.63
N ALA A 442 7.05 -30.90 6.32
CA ALA A 442 7.97 -31.40 5.30
C ALA A 442 9.23 -30.51 5.13
N LEU A 443 9.85 -30.09 6.22
CA LEU A 443 11.08 -29.32 6.21
C LEU A 443 12.28 -30.27 6.10
N ILE A 444 12.97 -30.24 4.95
CA ILE A 444 14.15 -31.07 4.70
C ILE A 444 15.44 -30.43 5.23
N LYS A 445 15.45 -29.09 5.38
CA LYS A 445 16.56 -28.31 5.92
C LYS A 445 16.04 -27.23 6.85
N PRO A 446 16.28 -27.31 8.17
CA PRO A 446 15.87 -26.24 9.09
C PRO A 446 16.64 -24.93 8.83
N LEU A 447 17.94 -25.03 8.53
CA LEU A 447 18.77 -23.90 8.11
C LEU A 447 19.63 -24.31 6.92
N ASN A 448 19.68 -23.45 5.91
CA ASN A 448 20.62 -23.53 4.79
C ASN A 448 21.42 -22.22 4.75
N ILE A 449 22.75 -22.33 4.70
CA ILE A 449 23.65 -21.19 4.48
C ILE A 449 24.55 -21.53 3.31
N LEU A 450 24.42 -20.78 2.23
CA LEU A 450 25.19 -20.94 1.00
C LEU A 450 25.98 -19.66 0.73
N VAL A 451 27.31 -19.79 0.66
CA VAL A 451 28.19 -18.77 0.08
C VAL A 451 28.64 -19.24 -1.30
N TYR A 452 28.32 -18.51 -2.36
CA TYR A 452 28.56 -18.95 -3.75
C TYR A 452 29.37 -17.92 -4.55
N GLY A 453 29.96 -18.34 -5.68
CA GLY A 453 30.79 -17.47 -6.53
C GLY A 453 32.30 -17.68 -6.37
N GLY A 454 32.73 -18.72 -5.64
CA GLY A 454 34.13 -19.08 -5.43
C GLY A 454 34.63 -18.79 -4.00
N GLN A 455 35.95 -18.75 -3.80
CA GLN A 455 36.54 -18.44 -2.50
C GLN A 455 36.14 -17.02 -2.04
N PRO A 456 35.77 -16.81 -0.76
CA PRO A 456 35.47 -15.48 -0.23
C PRO A 456 36.66 -14.54 -0.39
N LYS A 457 36.46 -13.33 -0.92
CA LYS A 457 37.56 -12.36 -1.08
C LYS A 457 38.09 -11.86 0.27
N GLN A 458 37.20 -11.72 1.27
CA GLN A 458 37.50 -11.39 2.66
C GLN A 458 36.31 -11.88 3.52
N ALA A 459 36.47 -12.97 4.28
CA ALA A 459 35.41 -13.43 5.19
C ALA A 459 35.53 -12.69 6.53
N LYS A 460 34.58 -11.78 6.83
CA LYS A 460 34.41 -11.32 8.22
C LYS A 460 33.77 -12.45 9.04
N ALA A 461 34.22 -12.62 10.27
CA ALA A 461 33.62 -13.59 11.19
C ALA A 461 32.12 -13.29 11.39
N SER A 462 31.30 -14.34 11.35
CA SER A 462 29.87 -14.29 11.65
C SER A 462 29.62 -15.10 12.91
N THR A 463 28.85 -14.56 13.85
CA THR A 463 28.45 -15.29 15.06
C THR A 463 27.03 -15.81 14.89
N LEU A 464 26.86 -17.13 14.97
CA LEU A 464 25.54 -17.79 14.97
C LEU A 464 25.17 -18.25 16.38
N LYS A 465 24.18 -17.61 16.99
CA LYS A 465 23.56 -18.08 18.24
C LYS A 465 22.31 -18.88 17.92
N SER A 466 22.31 -20.17 18.22
CA SER A 466 21.15 -21.06 18.06
C SER A 466 20.73 -21.62 19.42
N THR A 467 19.51 -21.31 19.89
CA THR A 467 19.01 -21.79 21.19
C THR A 467 17.53 -22.12 21.16
N ASN A 468 17.13 -23.23 21.80
CA ASN A 468 15.73 -23.59 22.03
C ASN A 468 14.85 -23.68 20.77
N ASN A 469 15.43 -24.04 19.63
CA ASN A 469 14.67 -24.25 18.40
C ASN A 469 14.10 -25.66 18.34
N MET A 470 12.89 -25.82 17.80
CA MET A 470 12.17 -27.09 17.71
C MET A 470 11.95 -27.47 16.24
N LEU A 471 12.26 -28.71 15.87
CA LEU A 471 11.92 -29.30 14.56
C LEU A 471 11.05 -30.54 14.78
N ASN A 472 9.83 -30.54 14.25
CA ASN A 472 8.88 -31.66 14.36
C ASN A 472 8.73 -32.16 15.82
N GLY A 473 8.61 -31.22 16.75
CA GLY A 473 8.44 -31.51 18.18
C GLY A 473 9.72 -31.91 18.93
N LYS A 474 10.89 -31.94 18.26
CA LYS A 474 12.18 -32.25 18.89
C LYS A 474 13.06 -31.01 19.00
N LEU A 475 13.77 -30.88 20.11
CA LEU A 475 14.73 -29.82 20.33
C LEU A 475 15.94 -29.97 19.38
N VAL A 476 16.33 -28.90 18.71
CA VAL A 476 17.50 -28.81 17.83
C VAL A 476 18.37 -27.65 18.31
N ASN A 477 19.29 -27.95 19.21
CA ASN A 477 20.18 -26.95 19.80
C ASN A 477 21.21 -26.45 18.79
N SER A 478 21.74 -27.34 17.96
CA SER A 478 22.64 -27.00 16.84
C SER A 478 21.89 -27.13 15.52
N ILE A 479 21.35 -26.02 15.01
CA ILE A 479 20.93 -25.97 13.61
C ILE A 479 22.18 -25.73 12.75
N MET A 480 23.09 -26.69 12.72
CA MET A 480 24.29 -26.60 11.88
C MET A 480 23.91 -26.89 10.43
N PRO A 481 24.37 -26.09 9.46
CA PRO A 481 24.12 -26.35 8.05
C PRO A 481 24.70 -27.73 7.67
N GLN A 482 23.89 -28.59 7.02
CA GLN A 482 24.38 -29.84 6.46
C GLN A 482 25.37 -29.52 5.32
N LYS A 483 26.67 -29.53 5.63
CA LYS A 483 27.80 -29.16 4.78
C LYS A 483 27.83 -27.69 4.34
N LEU A 484 28.57 -26.88 5.10
CA LEU A 484 29.29 -25.73 4.53
C LEU A 484 30.31 -26.28 3.53
N GLY A 485 30.00 -26.21 2.24
CA GLY A 485 31.07 -26.18 1.26
C GLY A 485 31.75 -24.83 1.36
N ILE A 486 32.68 -24.65 2.31
CA ILE A 486 33.92 -23.84 2.25
C ILE A 486 34.58 -23.84 3.64
N LEU A 487 35.88 -24.15 3.62
CA LEU A 487 36.84 -24.10 4.72
C LEU A 487 36.81 -22.76 5.48
N SER A 488 36.72 -22.86 6.80
CA SER A 488 37.53 -22.19 7.85
C SER A 488 36.66 -21.64 9.00
N GLU A 489 36.68 -22.39 10.10
CA GLU A 489 36.45 -21.99 11.50
C GLU A 489 35.11 -21.31 11.82
N ILE A 490 34.11 -22.15 12.12
CA ILE A 490 33.07 -21.81 13.10
C ILE A 490 33.64 -22.20 14.47
N HIS A 491 34.02 -21.22 15.30
CA HIS A 491 34.30 -21.50 16.71
C HIS A 491 32.99 -21.73 17.46
N GLU A 492 32.95 -22.84 18.20
CA GLU A 492 31.84 -23.37 19.01
C GLU A 492 31.35 -22.45 20.13
#